data_AF-A0A1Z4QQW7-F1
#
_entry.id   AF-A0A1Z4QQW7-F1
#
_cell.length_a   1.000
_cell.length_b   1.000
_cell.length_c   1.000
_cell.angle_alpha   90.00
_cell.angle_beta   90.00
_cell.angle_gamma   90.00
#
_symmetry.space_group_name_H-M   'P 1'
#
loop_
_entity.id
_entity.type
_entity.pdbx_description
1 polymer ?
#
loop_
_entity_poly.entity_id
_entity_poly.type
_entity_poly.pdbx_seq_one_letter_code
_entity_poly.pdbx_strand_id
1 'polypeptide(L)'
;MLNESIFSDIQNHWAKASILAAAERNILKGYPGGTFRPDAPVTRAEFAAIIYTALPKQASFRPGITFIDIPVNHWAAKAIASAYQTNYLSGYPNRAFKPNQPIPRVQALTALVSGLNYGVTVDPINTLKKYYADFGQIPSYAMSAIAAATEKRLVVNYPDIRRLQPNTNATRGEIATFICRVLEIPTVPYNYIPGMELFVIPPQFDAADAFVAGLARVQTGNKWGYIDKTGKFVIPPQFEEADSFSEGLALVKENIDKSTSI
;
A
#
# COMPACT_ATOMS: atom_id res chain seq x y z
N MET A 1 -8.58 17.12 -18.45
CA MET A 1 -9.24 16.27 -19.47
C MET A 1 -9.58 14.94 -18.82
N LEU A 2 -10.83 14.50 -18.92
CA LEU A 2 -11.34 13.26 -18.34
C LEU A 2 -10.58 12.08 -18.97
N ASN A 3 -9.69 11.45 -18.21
CA ASN A 3 -8.94 10.28 -18.68
C ASN A 3 -9.93 9.10 -18.72
N GLU A 4 -10.51 8.83 -19.90
CA GLU A 4 -11.25 7.59 -20.11
C GLU A 4 -10.35 6.42 -19.69
N SER A 5 -10.89 5.53 -18.86
CA SER A 5 -10.15 4.39 -18.33
C SER A 5 -9.61 3.58 -19.50
N ILE A 6 -8.28 3.50 -19.63
CA ILE A 6 -7.60 2.69 -20.66
C ILE A 6 -8.00 1.20 -20.61
N PHE A 7 -8.63 0.77 -19.52
CA PHE A 7 -9.19 -0.56 -19.36
C PHE A 7 -10.72 -0.52 -19.25
N SER A 8 -11.38 -1.33 -20.07
CA SER A 8 -12.83 -1.36 -20.22
C SER A 8 -13.56 -2.14 -19.13
N ASP A 9 -12.85 -2.74 -18.18
CA ASP A 9 -13.37 -3.69 -17.18
C ASP A 9 -13.08 -3.25 -15.73
N ILE A 10 -12.69 -1.99 -15.52
CA ILE A 10 -12.34 -1.47 -14.17
C ILE A 10 -13.16 -0.25 -13.74
N GLN A 11 -14.14 0.19 -14.52
CA GLN A 11 -14.83 1.47 -14.34
C GLN A 11 -15.43 1.63 -12.94
N ASN A 12 -15.99 0.54 -12.42
CA ASN A 12 -16.63 0.45 -11.10
C ASN A 12 -15.83 -0.43 -10.12
N HIS A 13 -14.59 -0.80 -10.46
CA HIS A 13 -13.79 -1.69 -9.64
C HIS A 13 -13.12 -0.91 -8.50
N TRP A 14 -13.17 -1.43 -7.26
CA TRP A 14 -12.68 -0.75 -6.06
C TRP A 14 -11.17 -0.39 -6.13
N ALA A 15 -10.38 -1.19 -6.83
CA ALA A 15 -8.95 -0.97 -7.04
C ALA A 15 -8.59 -0.09 -8.25
N LYS A 16 -9.58 0.53 -8.94
CA LYS A 16 -9.38 1.27 -10.19
C LYS A 16 -8.22 2.27 -10.14
N ALA A 17 -8.16 3.09 -9.10
CA ALA A 17 -7.13 4.12 -8.96
C ALA A 17 -5.71 3.52 -8.90
N SER A 18 -5.52 2.46 -8.11
CA SER A 18 -4.23 1.75 -8.03
C SER A 18 -3.87 1.04 -9.32
N ILE A 19 -4.86 0.47 -10.02
CA ILE A 19 -4.66 -0.16 -11.33
C ILE A 19 -4.15 0.85 -12.36
N LEU A 20 -4.79 2.01 -12.47
CA LEU A 20 -4.37 3.06 -13.40
C LEU A 20 -2.98 3.59 -13.05
N ALA A 21 -2.71 3.87 -11.77
CA ALA A 21 -1.40 4.35 -11.34
C ALA A 21 -0.26 3.35 -11.60
N ALA A 22 -0.52 2.05 -11.42
CA ALA A 22 0.44 1.00 -11.73
C ALA A 22 0.66 0.85 -13.25
N ALA A 23 -0.39 1.02 -14.06
CA ALA A 23 -0.29 0.96 -15.51
C ALA A 23 0.49 2.14 -16.10
N GLU A 24 0.23 3.36 -15.63
CA GLU A 24 0.98 4.58 -16.01
C GLU A 24 2.48 4.44 -15.73
N ARG A 25 2.85 3.68 -14.70
CA ARG A 25 4.24 3.39 -14.31
C ARG A 25 4.83 2.15 -14.98
N ASN A 26 4.11 1.55 -15.93
CA ASN A 26 4.50 0.31 -16.61
C ASN A 26 4.74 -0.91 -15.69
N ILE A 27 4.20 -0.89 -14.47
CA ILE A 27 4.36 -1.96 -13.48
C ILE A 27 3.44 -3.13 -13.80
N LEU A 28 2.16 -2.83 -14.05
CA LEU A 28 1.12 -3.80 -14.35
C LEU A 28 0.47 -3.41 -15.68
N LYS A 29 0.57 -4.30 -16.66
CA LYS A 29 0.01 -4.06 -17.99
C LYS A 29 -1.33 -4.78 -18.14
N GLY A 30 -2.23 -4.18 -18.92
CA GLY A 30 -3.45 -4.85 -19.37
C GLY A 30 -3.16 -5.89 -20.47
N TYR A 31 -4.22 -6.54 -20.90
CA TYR A 31 -4.21 -7.53 -21.97
C TYR A 31 -4.54 -6.88 -23.33
N PRO A 32 -4.16 -7.54 -24.44
CA PRO A 32 -4.69 -7.21 -25.76
C PRO A 32 -6.22 -7.12 -25.72
N GLY A 33 -6.78 -6.09 -26.35
CA GLY A 33 -8.22 -5.81 -26.32
C GLY A 33 -8.68 -4.85 -25.22
N GLY A 34 -7.76 -4.20 -24.50
CA GLY A 34 -8.10 -3.10 -23.59
C GLY A 34 -8.73 -3.54 -22.27
N THR A 35 -8.42 -4.74 -21.77
CA THR A 35 -8.91 -5.25 -20.47
C THR A 35 -7.77 -5.39 -19.47
N PHE A 36 -8.05 -5.24 -18.17
CA PHE A 36 -7.08 -5.45 -17.10
C PHE A 36 -7.26 -6.78 -16.38
N ARG A 37 -8.49 -7.31 -16.31
CA ARG A 37 -8.92 -8.49 -15.56
C ARG A 37 -8.58 -8.38 -14.07
N PRO A 38 -9.13 -7.39 -13.35
CA PRO A 38 -8.72 -7.09 -11.98
C PRO A 38 -8.94 -8.24 -10.99
N ASP A 39 -9.98 -9.05 -11.19
CA ASP A 39 -10.30 -10.18 -10.31
C ASP A 39 -9.59 -11.48 -10.68
N ALA A 40 -8.82 -11.50 -11.77
CA ALA A 40 -8.08 -12.70 -12.15
C ALA A 40 -6.92 -12.95 -11.18
N PRO A 41 -6.67 -14.21 -10.80
CA PRO A 41 -5.59 -14.56 -9.88
C PRO A 41 -4.23 -14.31 -10.53
N VAL A 42 -3.24 -13.91 -9.71
CA VAL A 42 -1.85 -13.73 -10.12
C VAL A 42 -1.06 -15.01 -9.84
N THR A 43 -0.29 -15.47 -10.81
CA THR A 43 0.64 -16.60 -10.62
C THR A 43 1.93 -16.16 -9.93
N ARG A 44 2.67 -17.11 -9.35
CA ARG A 44 3.97 -16.84 -8.70
C ARG A 44 4.99 -16.22 -9.65
N ALA A 45 5.01 -16.63 -10.93
CA ALA A 45 5.90 -16.04 -11.93
C ALA A 45 5.50 -14.60 -12.28
N GLU A 46 4.21 -14.33 -12.44
CA GLU A 46 3.70 -12.97 -12.67
C GLU A 46 4.01 -12.06 -11.48
N PHE A 47 3.79 -12.53 -10.25
CA PHE A 47 4.12 -11.77 -9.05
C PHE A 47 5.62 -11.44 -8.96
N ALA A 48 6.50 -12.39 -9.30
CA ALA A 48 7.94 -12.14 -9.38
C ALA A 48 8.28 -11.06 -10.42
N ALA A 49 7.64 -11.11 -11.60
CA ALA A 49 7.84 -10.12 -12.66
C ALA A 49 7.34 -8.72 -12.25
N ILE A 50 6.22 -8.64 -11.54
CA ILE A 50 5.67 -7.39 -10.99
C ILE A 50 6.65 -6.78 -10.00
N ILE A 51 7.14 -7.55 -9.03
CA ILE A 51 8.14 -7.09 -8.05
C ILE A 51 9.41 -6.60 -8.76
N TYR A 52 9.92 -7.41 -9.70
CA TYR A 52 11.14 -7.09 -10.45
C TYR A 52 11.04 -5.78 -11.23
N THR A 53 9.83 -5.45 -11.69
CA THR A 53 9.55 -4.22 -12.46
C THR A 53 9.30 -3.03 -11.52
N ALA A 54 8.56 -3.24 -10.44
CA ALA A 54 8.08 -2.17 -9.57
C ALA A 54 9.11 -1.68 -8.56
N LEU A 55 9.88 -2.59 -7.97
CA LEU A 55 10.66 -2.30 -6.77
C LEU A 55 12.13 -2.08 -7.12
N PRO A 56 12.82 -1.16 -6.41
CA PRO A 56 14.24 -0.90 -6.66
C PRO A 56 15.07 -2.16 -6.47
N LYS A 57 16.09 -2.32 -7.31
CA LYS A 57 17.02 -3.46 -7.20
C LYS A 57 17.77 -3.38 -5.88
N GLN A 58 17.61 -4.42 -5.07
CA GLN A 58 18.29 -4.56 -3.80
C GLN A 58 19.55 -5.43 -3.94
N ALA A 59 20.44 -5.34 -2.94
CA ALA A 59 21.55 -6.27 -2.82
C ALA A 59 21.06 -7.72 -2.72
N SER A 60 21.83 -8.65 -3.28
CA SER A 60 21.52 -10.07 -3.17
C SER A 60 21.72 -10.55 -1.73
N PHE A 61 20.70 -11.18 -1.17
CA PHE A 61 20.69 -11.83 0.15
C PHE A 61 21.03 -13.32 0.06
N ARG A 62 20.72 -13.97 -1.07
CA ARG A 62 20.97 -15.40 -1.30
C ARG A 62 21.86 -15.62 -2.53
N PRO A 63 22.71 -16.67 -2.55
CA PRO A 63 23.39 -17.07 -3.78
C PRO A 63 22.37 -17.51 -4.83
N GLY A 64 22.67 -17.31 -6.12
CA GLY A 64 21.79 -17.74 -7.21
C GLY A 64 21.65 -19.26 -7.29
N ILE A 65 20.47 -19.73 -7.70
CA ILE A 65 20.18 -21.15 -7.95
C ILE A 65 19.42 -21.33 -9.26
N THR A 66 19.41 -22.56 -9.77
CA THR A 66 18.53 -22.99 -10.87
C THR A 66 17.36 -23.78 -10.30
N PHE A 67 16.14 -23.34 -10.60
CA PHE A 67 14.93 -24.08 -10.27
C PHE A 67 14.68 -25.16 -11.33
N ILE A 68 14.24 -26.35 -10.90
CA ILE A 68 14.08 -27.52 -11.79
C ILE A 68 12.96 -27.37 -12.80
N ASP A 69 11.99 -26.51 -12.51
CA ASP A 69 10.76 -26.30 -13.27
C ASP A 69 10.74 -24.93 -13.98
N ILE A 70 11.89 -24.27 -14.06
CA ILE A 70 12.05 -22.99 -14.78
C ILE A 70 13.07 -23.19 -15.92
N PRO A 71 12.59 -23.37 -17.16
CA PRO A 71 13.45 -23.37 -18.33
C PRO A 71 14.25 -22.06 -18.44
N VAL A 72 15.47 -22.12 -18.98
CA VAL A 72 16.36 -20.95 -19.13
C VAL A 72 15.72 -19.85 -19.98
N ASN A 73 14.90 -20.22 -20.97
CA ASN A 73 14.19 -19.31 -21.85
C ASN A 73 12.80 -18.89 -21.32
N HIS A 74 12.44 -19.27 -20.09
CA HIS A 74 11.17 -18.87 -19.50
C HIS A 74 11.11 -17.35 -19.36
N TRP A 75 10.01 -16.73 -19.80
CA TRP A 75 9.85 -15.27 -19.87
C TRP A 75 10.13 -14.57 -18.52
N ALA A 76 9.77 -15.21 -17.41
CA ALA A 76 9.98 -14.71 -16.05
C ALA A 76 11.31 -15.17 -15.39
N ALA A 77 12.19 -15.90 -16.08
CA ALA A 77 13.36 -16.54 -15.46
C ALA A 77 14.24 -15.53 -14.69
N LYS A 78 14.51 -14.37 -15.30
CA LYS A 78 15.30 -13.29 -14.65
C LYS A 78 14.60 -12.72 -13.42
N ALA A 79 13.29 -12.50 -13.50
CA ALA A 79 12.51 -11.96 -12.40
C ALA A 79 12.42 -12.95 -11.23
N ILE A 80 12.25 -14.24 -11.53
CA ILE A 80 12.22 -15.32 -10.54
C ILE A 80 13.57 -15.44 -9.83
N ALA A 81 14.68 -15.45 -10.59
CA ALA A 81 16.01 -15.49 -10.02
C ALA A 81 16.26 -14.28 -9.10
N SER A 82 15.90 -13.07 -9.56
CA SER A 82 16.01 -11.85 -8.77
C SER A 82 15.19 -11.94 -7.49
N ALA A 83 13.91 -12.28 -7.57
CA ALA A 83 13.01 -12.36 -6.41
C ALA A 83 13.50 -13.39 -5.38
N TYR A 84 14.14 -14.48 -5.82
CA TYR A 84 14.79 -15.42 -4.92
C TYR A 84 16.03 -14.84 -4.25
N GLN A 85 16.93 -14.24 -5.02
CA GLN A 85 18.18 -13.68 -4.53
C GLN A 85 17.95 -12.50 -3.58
N THR A 86 16.89 -11.72 -3.78
CA THR A 86 16.54 -10.56 -2.94
C THR A 86 15.50 -10.88 -1.86
N ASN A 87 15.32 -12.17 -1.52
CA ASN A 87 14.49 -12.62 -0.39
C ASN A 87 12.97 -12.35 -0.51
N TYR A 88 12.48 -11.83 -1.64
CA TYR A 88 11.04 -11.66 -1.88
C TYR A 88 10.33 -13.00 -1.99
N LEU A 89 10.89 -13.95 -2.75
CA LEU A 89 10.26 -15.25 -2.96
C LEU A 89 11.22 -16.39 -2.62
N SER A 90 10.64 -17.50 -2.20
CA SER A 90 11.36 -18.76 -2.01
C SER A 90 10.79 -19.81 -2.95
N GLY A 91 11.63 -20.79 -3.30
CA GLY A 91 11.16 -22.04 -3.88
C GLY A 91 10.52 -22.95 -2.85
N TYR A 92 10.01 -24.06 -3.35
CA TYR A 92 9.57 -25.21 -2.57
C TYR A 92 10.73 -26.20 -2.39
N PRO A 93 10.56 -27.23 -1.54
CA PRO A 93 11.48 -28.37 -1.51
C PRO A 93 11.76 -28.92 -2.91
N ASN A 94 12.93 -29.55 -3.08
CA ASN A 94 13.45 -30.07 -4.36
C ASN A 94 13.74 -29.02 -5.44
N ARG A 95 13.97 -27.76 -5.04
CA ARG A 95 14.28 -26.64 -5.96
C ARG A 95 13.20 -26.40 -7.01
N ALA A 96 11.92 -26.64 -6.68
CA ALA A 96 10.80 -26.25 -7.53
C ALA A 96 10.35 -24.82 -7.23
N PHE A 97 9.94 -24.04 -8.23
CA PHE A 97 9.39 -22.69 -8.04
C PHE A 97 7.87 -22.65 -8.21
N LYS A 98 7.29 -23.54 -9.03
CA LYS A 98 5.89 -23.62 -9.43
C LYS A 98 5.39 -22.31 -10.08
N PRO A 99 5.90 -21.94 -11.27
CA PRO A 99 5.68 -20.62 -11.87
C PRO A 99 4.21 -20.30 -12.14
N ASN A 100 3.43 -21.30 -12.56
CA ASN A 100 2.03 -21.14 -12.95
C ASN A 100 1.04 -21.29 -11.77
N GLN A 101 1.54 -21.57 -10.56
CA GLN A 101 0.68 -21.69 -9.39
C GLN A 101 0.20 -20.28 -8.99
N PRO A 102 -1.12 -20.06 -8.82
CA PRO A 102 -1.65 -18.85 -8.21
C PRO A 102 -1.06 -18.60 -6.82
N ILE A 103 -0.71 -17.34 -6.51
CA ILE A 103 -0.13 -16.98 -5.22
C ILE A 103 -1.24 -16.60 -4.21
N PRO A 104 -1.33 -17.24 -3.03
CA PRO A 104 -2.23 -16.79 -1.97
C PRO A 104 -1.89 -15.41 -1.45
N ARG A 105 -2.89 -14.63 -1.01
CA ARG A 105 -2.74 -13.29 -0.41
C ARG A 105 -1.68 -13.27 0.69
N VAL A 106 -1.70 -14.26 1.59
CA VAL A 106 -0.73 -14.36 2.68
C VAL A 106 0.71 -14.50 2.18
N GLN A 107 0.92 -15.24 1.10
CA GLN A 107 2.24 -15.45 0.51
C GLN A 107 2.72 -14.19 -0.22
N ALA A 108 1.85 -13.48 -0.93
CA ALA A 108 2.19 -12.22 -1.58
C ALA A 108 2.61 -11.15 -0.56
N LEU A 109 1.87 -10.99 0.54
CA LEU A 109 2.20 -10.03 1.60
C LEU A 109 3.47 -10.42 2.36
N THR A 110 3.63 -11.72 2.69
CA THR A 110 4.85 -12.22 3.34
C THR A 110 6.09 -12.00 2.45
N ALA A 111 5.94 -12.19 1.14
CA ALA A 111 6.99 -11.95 0.16
C ALA A 111 7.44 -10.48 0.14
N LEU A 112 6.49 -9.53 0.11
CA LEU A 112 6.79 -8.10 0.15
C LEU A 112 7.51 -7.72 1.45
N VAL A 113 7.01 -8.18 2.60
CA VAL A 113 7.65 -7.95 3.91
C VAL A 113 9.07 -8.51 3.96
N SER A 114 9.27 -9.73 3.47
CA SER A 114 10.59 -10.40 3.49
C SER A 114 11.61 -9.69 2.61
N GLY A 115 11.21 -9.26 1.41
CA GLY A 115 12.10 -8.55 0.49
C GLY A 115 12.33 -7.10 0.89
N LEU A 116 11.35 -6.42 1.48
CA LEU A 116 11.51 -5.05 1.99
C LEU A 116 12.23 -5.02 3.35
N ASN A 117 12.55 -6.19 3.92
CA ASN A 117 13.18 -6.34 5.22
C ASN A 117 12.43 -5.57 6.32
N TYR A 118 11.09 -5.62 6.28
CA TYR A 118 10.29 -5.05 7.35
C TYR A 118 10.49 -5.90 8.60
N GLY A 119 10.95 -5.25 9.68
CA GLY A 119 11.27 -5.90 10.94
C GLY A 119 10.10 -6.68 11.54
N VAL A 120 10.43 -7.52 12.52
CA VAL A 120 9.48 -8.39 13.20
C VAL A 120 8.69 -7.59 14.23
N THR A 121 7.36 -7.78 14.28
CA THR A 121 6.52 -7.23 15.36
C THR A 121 6.80 -7.94 16.69
N VAL A 122 6.67 -7.20 17.80
CA VAL A 122 6.92 -7.69 19.17
C VAL A 122 5.79 -8.61 19.66
N ASP A 123 4.57 -8.46 19.15
CA ASP A 123 3.41 -9.28 19.53
C ASP A 123 2.48 -9.54 18.32
N PRO A 124 2.87 -10.45 17.41
CA PRO A 124 2.07 -10.74 16.22
C PRO A 124 0.65 -11.21 16.53
N ILE A 125 0.47 -12.00 17.59
CA ILE A 125 -0.82 -12.62 17.88
C ILE A 125 -1.85 -11.56 18.27
N ASN A 126 -1.50 -10.66 19.19
CA ASN A 126 -2.44 -9.63 19.63
C ASN A 126 -2.66 -8.57 18.55
N THR A 127 -1.62 -8.20 17.79
CA THR A 127 -1.77 -7.31 16.63
C THR A 127 -2.77 -7.89 15.62
N LEU A 128 -2.63 -9.17 15.25
CA LEU A 128 -3.51 -9.76 14.25
C LEU A 128 -4.94 -9.96 14.76
N LYS A 129 -5.12 -10.38 16.02
CA LYS A 129 -6.46 -10.50 16.64
C LYS A 129 -7.20 -9.17 16.69
N LYS A 130 -6.47 -8.07 16.89
CA LYS A 130 -7.05 -6.72 16.90
C LYS A 130 -7.69 -6.40 15.53
N TYR A 131 -6.95 -6.64 14.45
CA TYR A 131 -7.35 -6.18 13.11
C TYR A 131 -8.18 -7.20 12.31
N TYR A 132 -7.99 -8.50 12.52
CA TYR A 132 -8.56 -9.53 11.65
C TYR A 132 -9.52 -10.49 12.36
N ALA A 133 -10.77 -10.50 11.91
CA ALA A 133 -11.80 -11.44 12.36
C ALA A 133 -11.49 -12.89 11.93
N ASP A 134 -10.75 -13.07 10.84
CA ASP A 134 -10.30 -14.35 10.30
C ASP A 134 -8.84 -14.68 10.66
N PHE A 135 -8.29 -14.07 11.72
CA PHE A 135 -6.92 -14.31 12.22
C PHE A 135 -6.57 -15.80 12.33
N GLY A 136 -7.52 -16.65 12.77
CA GLY A 136 -7.30 -18.08 12.91
C GLY A 136 -6.97 -18.83 11.61
N GLN A 137 -7.18 -18.20 10.44
CA GLN A 137 -6.81 -18.77 9.14
C GLN A 137 -5.39 -18.42 8.71
N ILE A 138 -4.69 -17.53 9.43
CA ILE A 138 -3.33 -17.11 9.11
C ILE A 138 -2.37 -18.23 9.52
N PRO A 139 -1.60 -18.82 8.58
CA PRO A 139 -0.62 -19.84 8.91
C PRO A 139 0.44 -19.31 9.88
N SER A 140 0.91 -20.18 10.79
CA SER A 140 1.91 -19.83 11.82
C SER A 140 3.18 -19.22 11.23
N TYR A 141 3.66 -19.75 10.09
CA TYR A 141 4.86 -19.25 9.42
C TYR A 141 4.73 -17.80 8.93
N ALA A 142 3.51 -17.29 8.75
CA ALA A 142 3.24 -15.97 8.18
C ALA A 142 2.83 -14.95 9.25
N MET A 143 2.53 -15.36 10.49
CA MET A 143 1.96 -14.46 11.51
C MET A 143 2.78 -13.21 11.71
N SER A 144 4.09 -13.34 11.94
CA SER A 144 4.97 -12.19 12.16
C SER A 144 5.05 -11.28 10.93
N ALA A 145 5.09 -11.86 9.73
CA ALA A 145 5.17 -11.08 8.50
C ALA A 145 3.87 -10.31 8.23
N ILE A 146 2.70 -10.94 8.41
CA ILE A 146 1.41 -10.26 8.21
C ILE A 146 1.21 -9.18 9.27
N ALA A 147 1.58 -9.42 10.52
CA ALA A 147 1.48 -8.41 11.55
C ALA A 147 2.37 -7.20 11.22
N ALA A 148 3.61 -7.43 10.76
CA ALA A 148 4.48 -6.36 10.26
C ALA A 148 3.87 -5.63 9.05
N ALA A 149 3.31 -6.35 8.07
CA ALA A 149 2.60 -5.75 6.93
C ALA A 149 1.43 -4.85 7.38
N THR A 150 0.73 -5.26 8.43
CA THR A 150 -0.41 -4.53 9.02
C THR A 150 0.08 -3.23 9.65
N GLU A 151 1.10 -3.30 10.51
CA GLU A 151 1.70 -2.14 11.18
C GLU A 151 2.32 -1.15 10.19
N LYS A 152 2.88 -1.66 9.08
CA LYS A 152 3.42 -0.86 7.98
C LYS A 152 2.36 -0.38 6.98
N ARG A 153 1.06 -0.60 7.26
CA ARG A 153 -0.07 -0.16 6.42
C ARG A 153 0.04 -0.65 4.96
N LEU A 154 0.58 -1.85 4.78
CA LEU A 154 0.75 -2.52 3.49
C LEU A 154 -0.49 -3.35 3.12
N VAL A 155 -1.15 -3.93 4.13
CA VAL A 155 -2.35 -4.75 3.90
C VAL A 155 -3.50 -3.88 3.39
N VAL A 156 -4.16 -4.36 2.36
CA VAL A 156 -5.39 -3.78 1.82
C VAL A 156 -6.48 -4.86 1.79
N ASN A 157 -7.62 -4.56 2.41
CA ASN A 157 -8.75 -5.46 2.56
C ASN A 157 -10.01 -4.80 2.00
N TYR A 158 -10.69 -5.53 1.11
CA TYR A 158 -11.95 -5.14 0.51
C TYR A 158 -12.81 -6.39 0.32
N PRO A 159 -14.15 -6.30 0.50
CA PRO A 159 -14.90 -5.14 0.99
C PRO A 159 -14.87 -5.02 2.52
N ASP A 160 -14.53 -6.10 3.23
CA ASP A 160 -14.46 -6.12 4.69
C ASP A 160 -13.01 -5.90 5.15
N ILE A 161 -12.75 -4.71 5.69
CA ILE A 161 -11.43 -4.31 6.20
C ILE A 161 -10.91 -5.27 7.28
N ARG A 162 -11.80 -5.95 8.02
CA ARG A 162 -11.44 -6.87 9.10
C ARG A 162 -11.23 -8.31 8.63
N ARG A 163 -11.26 -8.59 7.33
CA ARG A 163 -11.00 -9.92 6.78
C ARG A 163 -9.81 -9.93 5.84
N LEU A 164 -8.75 -10.63 6.24
CA LEU A 164 -7.54 -10.75 5.44
C LEU A 164 -7.70 -11.73 4.28
N GLN A 165 -8.50 -12.80 4.46
CA GLN A 165 -8.65 -13.92 3.54
C GLN A 165 -7.30 -14.53 3.12
N PRO A 166 -6.47 -14.98 4.09
CA PRO A 166 -5.06 -15.27 3.86
C PRO A 166 -4.81 -16.35 2.79
N ASN A 167 -5.72 -17.33 2.68
CA ASN A 167 -5.54 -18.51 1.83
C ASN A 167 -6.24 -18.38 0.47
N THR A 168 -6.90 -17.26 0.18
CA THR A 168 -7.45 -16.95 -1.15
C THR A 168 -6.32 -16.50 -2.08
N ASN A 169 -6.39 -16.85 -3.37
CA ASN A 169 -5.43 -16.39 -4.36
C ASN A 169 -5.54 -14.88 -4.55
N ALA A 170 -4.40 -14.19 -4.52
CA ALA A 170 -4.34 -12.76 -4.73
C ALA A 170 -4.73 -12.41 -6.17
N THR A 171 -5.61 -11.43 -6.33
CA THR A 171 -6.03 -10.94 -7.64
C THR A 171 -5.10 -9.86 -8.18
N ARG A 172 -5.18 -9.59 -9.48
CA ARG A 172 -4.40 -8.51 -10.12
C ARG A 172 -4.70 -7.14 -9.52
N GLY A 173 -5.96 -6.86 -9.19
CA GLY A 173 -6.39 -5.63 -8.54
C GLY A 173 -5.79 -5.49 -7.13
N GLU A 174 -5.79 -6.57 -6.35
CA GLU A 174 -5.19 -6.57 -5.01
C GLU A 174 -3.69 -6.35 -5.07
N ILE A 175 -2.97 -7.05 -5.96
CA ILE A 175 -1.54 -6.85 -6.15
C ILE A 175 -1.23 -5.40 -6.57
N ALA A 176 -2.06 -4.79 -7.43
CA ALA A 176 -1.90 -3.37 -7.78
C ALA A 176 -1.98 -2.47 -6.53
N THR A 177 -2.93 -2.75 -5.63
CA THR A 177 -3.05 -1.98 -4.38
C THR A 177 -1.85 -2.18 -3.46
N PHE A 178 -1.37 -3.41 -3.27
CA PHE A 178 -0.22 -3.69 -2.43
C PHE A 178 1.03 -2.99 -2.95
N ILE A 179 1.28 -3.05 -4.26
CA ILE A 179 2.43 -2.36 -4.88
C ILE A 179 2.29 -0.84 -4.74
N CYS A 180 1.10 -0.27 -4.93
CA CYS A 180 0.89 1.15 -4.68
C CYS A 180 1.16 1.54 -3.22
N ARG A 181 0.81 0.68 -2.24
CA ARG A 181 1.16 0.91 -0.83
C ARG A 181 2.67 0.87 -0.60
N VAL A 182 3.40 -0.09 -1.20
CA VAL A 182 4.87 -0.16 -1.11
C VAL A 182 5.53 1.09 -1.71
N LEU A 183 5.00 1.58 -2.83
CA LEU A 183 5.53 2.75 -3.54
C LEU A 183 5.00 4.08 -3.00
N GLU A 184 4.25 4.06 -1.89
CA GLU A 184 3.66 5.24 -1.25
C GLU A 184 2.77 6.07 -2.20
N ILE A 185 2.15 5.41 -3.18
CA ILE A 185 1.23 6.04 -4.13
C ILE A 185 -0.16 6.14 -3.48
N PRO A 186 -0.73 7.35 -3.27
CA PRO A 186 -1.95 7.56 -2.48
C PRO A 186 -3.23 7.24 -3.28
N THR A 187 -3.40 5.97 -3.68
CA THR A 187 -4.54 5.51 -4.50
C THR A 187 -5.51 4.60 -3.75
N VAL A 188 -5.12 4.09 -2.58
CA VAL A 188 -5.93 3.17 -1.79
C VAL A 188 -6.75 3.96 -0.77
N PRO A 189 -8.09 3.87 -0.79
CA PRO A 189 -8.94 4.46 0.24
C PRO A 189 -8.56 3.96 1.64
N TYR A 190 -8.49 4.87 2.62
CA TYR A 190 -8.05 4.54 3.98
C TYR A 190 -8.94 3.52 4.69
N ASN A 191 -10.23 3.49 4.37
CA ASN A 191 -11.18 2.51 4.88
C ASN A 191 -10.97 1.07 4.33
N TYR A 192 -9.97 0.86 3.48
CA TYR A 192 -9.51 -0.47 3.07
C TYR A 192 -8.16 -0.86 3.70
N ILE A 193 -7.58 -0.01 4.55
CA ILE A 193 -6.26 -0.23 5.17
C ILE A 193 -6.47 -0.49 6.67
N PRO A 194 -6.30 -1.74 7.15
CA PRO A 194 -6.51 -2.08 8.56
C PRO A 194 -5.69 -1.19 9.50
N GLY A 195 -6.34 -0.70 10.56
CA GLY A 195 -5.79 0.24 11.53
C GLY A 195 -5.91 1.71 11.14
N MET A 196 -6.41 2.04 9.94
CA MET A 196 -6.69 3.42 9.56
C MET A 196 -8.15 3.85 9.85
N GLU A 197 -9.06 2.89 10.02
CA GLU A 197 -10.46 3.12 10.42
C GLU A 197 -10.62 3.65 11.86
N LEU A 198 -9.58 3.49 12.69
CA LEU A 198 -9.56 4.03 14.05
C LEU A 198 -9.37 5.55 14.08
N PHE A 199 -9.03 6.18 12.96
CA PHE A 199 -8.90 7.63 12.88
C PHE A 199 -10.24 8.27 12.49
N VAL A 200 -10.78 9.12 13.37
CA VAL A 200 -11.88 10.03 13.01
C VAL A 200 -11.45 10.97 11.88
N ILE A 201 -10.16 11.35 11.88
CA ILE A 201 -9.53 12.20 10.87
C ILE A 201 -8.32 11.46 10.31
N PRO A 202 -8.38 10.93 9.07
CA PRO A 202 -7.26 10.26 8.45
C PRO A 202 -6.02 11.17 8.37
N PRO A 203 -4.80 10.60 8.40
CA PRO A 203 -3.57 11.37 8.24
C PRO A 203 -3.51 11.98 6.83
N GLN A 204 -3.79 13.28 6.74
CA GLN A 204 -3.88 14.04 5.50
C GLN A 204 -3.22 15.43 5.57
N PHE A 205 -2.65 15.79 6.73
CA PHE A 205 -1.99 17.06 7.00
C PHE A 205 -0.50 16.81 7.27
N ASP A 206 0.36 17.76 6.91
CA ASP A 206 1.81 17.65 7.10
C ASP A 206 2.19 17.73 8.59
N ALA A 207 1.41 18.50 9.36
CA ALA A 207 1.46 18.56 10.80
C ALA A 207 0.06 18.83 11.36
N ALA A 208 -0.19 18.39 12.60
CA ALA A 208 -1.42 18.63 13.31
C ALA A 208 -1.15 18.66 14.82
N ASP A 209 -1.78 19.61 15.51
CA ASP A 209 -1.75 19.68 16.97
C ASP A 209 -3.03 19.11 17.61
N ALA A 210 -3.02 18.98 18.94
CA ALA A 210 -4.19 18.57 19.69
C ALA A 210 -5.36 19.56 19.52
N PHE A 211 -6.59 19.05 19.66
CA PHE A 211 -7.78 19.89 19.68
C PHE A 211 -7.84 20.73 20.95
N VAL A 212 -7.85 22.05 20.81
CA VAL A 212 -8.09 23.03 21.88
C VAL A 212 -9.30 23.87 21.51
N ALA A 213 -10.24 24.02 22.45
CA ALA A 213 -11.53 24.69 22.21
C ALA A 213 -12.31 24.15 20.98
N GLY A 214 -12.12 22.86 20.64
CA GLY A 214 -12.79 22.20 19.51
C GLY A 214 -12.11 22.37 18.15
N LEU A 215 -10.99 23.11 18.07
CA LEU A 215 -10.21 23.30 16.86
C LEU A 215 -8.79 22.75 17.02
N ALA A 216 -8.23 22.22 15.94
CA ALA A 216 -6.82 21.87 15.85
C ALA A 216 -6.16 22.70 14.74
N ARG A 217 -4.97 23.27 14.99
CA ARG A 217 -4.17 23.83 13.91
C ARG A 217 -3.56 22.68 13.10
N VAL A 218 -3.60 22.80 11.79
CA VAL A 218 -3.02 21.82 10.87
C VAL A 218 -2.24 22.52 9.78
N GLN A 219 -1.20 21.86 9.29
CA GLN A 219 -0.35 22.34 8.24
C GLN A 219 -0.64 21.62 6.93
N THR A 220 -0.68 22.38 5.83
CA THR A 220 -0.73 21.84 4.47
C THR A 220 0.21 22.68 3.60
N GLY A 221 1.24 22.04 3.05
CA GLY A 221 2.40 22.72 2.50
C GLY A 221 3.05 23.63 3.54
N ASN A 222 3.30 24.88 3.16
CA ASN A 222 3.93 25.86 4.05
C ASN A 222 2.92 26.73 4.82
N LYS A 223 1.64 26.35 4.83
CA LYS A 223 0.58 27.16 5.43
C LYS A 223 -0.18 26.41 6.51
N TRP A 224 -0.58 27.16 7.53
CA TRP A 224 -1.40 26.71 8.64
C TRP A 224 -2.85 27.15 8.47
N GLY A 225 -3.75 26.26 8.85
CA GLY A 225 -5.18 26.50 8.99
C GLY A 225 -5.72 25.80 10.23
N TYR A 226 -7.04 25.77 10.37
CA TYR A 226 -7.72 25.16 11.51
C TYR A 226 -8.85 24.24 11.07
N ILE A 227 -8.93 23.08 11.71
CA ILE A 227 -9.97 22.08 11.46
C ILE A 227 -10.83 21.83 12.69
N ASP A 228 -12.05 21.35 12.46
CA ASP A 228 -12.91 20.80 13.50
C ASP A 228 -12.59 19.32 13.80
N LYS A 229 -13.31 18.74 14.77
CA LYS A 229 -13.14 17.33 15.19
C LYS A 229 -13.52 16.31 14.11
N THR A 230 -14.13 16.73 13.01
CA THR A 230 -14.43 15.89 11.84
C THR A 230 -13.33 15.95 10.78
N GLY A 231 -12.36 16.86 10.94
CA GLY A 231 -11.27 17.07 10.00
C GLY A 231 -11.58 18.11 8.93
N LYS A 232 -12.74 18.76 9.00
CA LYS A 232 -13.12 19.80 8.04
C LYS A 232 -12.45 21.12 8.42
N PHE A 233 -11.90 21.83 7.42
CA PHE A 233 -11.39 23.18 7.62
C PHE A 233 -12.50 24.12 8.09
N VAL A 234 -12.29 24.70 9.27
CA VAL A 234 -13.01 25.87 9.77
C VAL A 234 -12.33 27.14 9.25
N ILE A 235 -10.99 27.12 9.18
CA ILE A 235 -10.18 28.16 8.55
C ILE A 235 -9.20 27.47 7.59
N PRO A 236 -9.29 27.70 6.26
CA PRO A 236 -8.37 27.10 5.30
C PRO A 236 -6.89 27.48 5.56
N PRO A 237 -5.92 26.67 5.08
CA PRO A 237 -4.51 26.98 5.21
C PRO A 237 -4.15 28.31 4.52
N GLN A 238 -3.74 29.31 5.28
CA GLN A 238 -3.37 30.65 4.76
C GLN A 238 -2.26 31.34 5.57
N PHE A 239 -2.04 30.94 6.82
CA PHE A 239 -1.07 31.56 7.71
C PHE A 239 0.32 30.93 7.57
N GLU A 240 1.39 31.71 7.69
CA GLU A 240 2.76 31.17 7.75
C GLU A 240 3.05 30.47 9.08
N GLU A 241 2.50 31.02 10.16
CA GLU A 241 2.55 30.48 11.50
C GLU A 241 1.17 30.71 12.14
N ALA A 242 0.74 29.78 12.96
CA ALA A 242 -0.55 29.87 13.64
C ALA A 242 -0.42 29.16 14.98
N ASP A 243 -0.88 29.75 16.08
CA ASP A 243 -0.87 29.13 17.41
C ASP A 243 -2.17 28.38 17.73
N SER A 244 -2.14 27.59 18.80
CA SER A 244 -3.34 26.94 19.32
C SER A 244 -4.36 27.98 19.79
N PHE A 245 -5.65 27.69 19.63
CA PHE A 245 -6.71 28.52 20.17
C PHE A 245 -6.68 28.53 21.71
N SER A 246 -6.89 29.70 22.29
CA SER A 246 -7.13 29.90 23.72
C SER A 246 -8.13 31.04 23.89
N GLU A 247 -9.15 30.87 24.73
CA GLU A 247 -10.19 31.88 24.97
C GLU A 247 -10.86 32.41 23.67
N GLY A 248 -11.01 31.54 22.66
CA GLY A 248 -11.61 31.90 21.37
C GLY A 248 -10.71 32.71 20.42
N LEU A 249 -9.44 32.91 20.76
CA LEU A 249 -8.45 33.63 19.95
C LEU A 249 -7.24 32.74 19.65
N ALA A 250 -6.55 33.04 18.55
CA ALA A 250 -5.26 32.43 18.22
C ALA A 250 -4.35 33.47 17.57
N LEU A 251 -3.07 33.45 17.92
CA LEU A 251 -2.07 34.26 17.23
C LEU A 251 -1.76 33.64 15.88
N VAL A 252 -1.73 34.46 14.84
CA VAL A 252 -1.39 34.04 13.48
C VAL A 252 -0.43 35.04 12.86
N LYS A 253 0.44 34.53 12.00
CA LYS A 253 1.32 35.32 11.16
C LYS A 253 0.90 35.13 9.72
N GLU A 254 0.50 36.23 9.09
CA GLU A 254 0.21 36.27 7.67
C GLU A 254 1.39 36.91 6.92
N ASN A 255 1.70 36.41 5.73
CA ASN A 255 2.68 37.06 4.89
C ASN A 255 2.02 38.28 4.27
N ILE A 256 2.30 39.46 4.83
CA ILE A 256 1.90 40.71 4.20
C ILE A 256 2.95 40.99 3.12
N ASP A 257 2.70 40.50 1.90
CA ASP A 257 3.40 41.00 0.72
C ASP A 257 3.10 42.50 0.63
N LYS A 258 4.02 43.34 1.13
CA LYS A 258 3.99 44.80 0.94
C LYS A 258 4.37 45.18 -0.50
N SER A 259 3.79 44.51 -1.48
CA SER A 259 3.98 44.78 -2.90
C SER A 259 2.72 45.39 -3.54
N THR A 260 2.05 46.32 -2.85
CA THR A 260 1.17 47.30 -3.50
C THR A 260 0.89 48.46 -2.56
N SER A 261 1.73 49.49 -2.64
CA SER A 261 1.57 50.90 -2.24
C SER A 261 2.99 51.46 -2.35
N ILE A 262 3.36 52.29 -3.32
CA ILE A 262 2.75 53.53 -3.82
C ILE A 262 3.06 53.65 -5.32
#